data_AF-A0A1H4WBL1-F1
#
_entry.id   AF-A0A1H4WBL1-F1
#
_cell.length_a   1.000
_cell.length_b   1.000
_cell.length_c   1.000
_cell.angle_alpha   90.00
_cell.angle_beta   90.00
_cell.angle_gamma   90.00
#
_symmetry.space_group_name_H-M   'P 1'
#
loop_
_entity.id
_entity.type
_entity.pdbx_description
1 polymer ?
#
loop_
_entity_poly.entity_id
_entity_poly.type
_entity_poly.pdbx_seq_one_letter_code
_entity_poly.pdbx_strand_id
1 'polypeptide(L)' 'MNEFELNLRRRVGVVYRELAAARADGEDYAGELHAARLEELYDLARRHGIDVAAPVDVDAAIPRQDRS' A
#
# COMPACT_ATOMS: atom_id res chain seq x y z
N MET A 1 12.55 2.92 10.72
CA MET A 1 11.16 2.72 10.28
C MET A 1 10.37 2.21 11.48
N ASN A 2 9.32 2.93 11.89
CA ASN A 2 8.46 2.46 12.99
C ASN A 2 7.35 1.55 12.46
N GLU A 3 6.67 0.82 13.35
CA GLU A 3 5.61 -0.13 12.97
C GLU A 3 4.47 0.55 12.20
N PHE A 4 4.14 1.78 12.58
CA PHE A 4 3.12 2.60 11.91
C PHE A 4 3.49 2.87 10.44
N GLU A 5 4.71 3.32 10.18
CA GLU A 5 5.23 3.59 8.84
C GLU A 5 5.25 2.32 7.98
N LEU A 6 5.68 1.20 8.55
CA LEU A 6 5.71 -0.08 7.83
C LEU A 6 4.29 -0.56 7.48
N ASN A 7 3.33 -0.41 8.40
CA ASN A 7 1.93 -0.74 8.16
C ASN A 7 1.32 0.18 7.09
N LEU A 8 1.58 1.49 7.19
CA LEU A 8 1.06 2.48 6.25
C LEU A 8 1.58 2.22 4.83
N ARG A 9 2.88 2.01 4.67
CA ARG A 9 3.49 1.68 3.37
C ARG A 9 2.95 0.36 2.81
N ARG A 10 2.79 -0.68 3.65
CA ARG A 10 2.17 -1.96 3.23
C ARG A 10 0.76 -1.74 2.71
N ARG A 11 -0.05 -0.93 3.42
CA ARG A 11 -1.44 -0.68 3.07
C ARG A 11 -1.59 0.13 1.79
N VAL A 12 -0.73 1.14 1.59
CA VAL A 12 -0.60 1.86 0.30
C VAL A 12 -0.32 0.88 -0.83
N GLY A 13 0.65 -0.02 -0.66
CA GLY A 13 0.99 -1.01 -1.68
C GLY A 13 -0.13 -2.01 -1.99
N VAL A 14 -0.93 -2.40 -1.00
CA VAL A 14 -2.12 -3.26 -1.20
C VAL A 14 -3.17 -2.53 -2.02
N VAL A 15 -3.58 -1.34 -1.57
CA VAL A 15 -4.66 -0.56 -2.22
C VAL A 15 -4.25 -0.16 -3.65
N TYR A 16 -2.97 0.13 -3.89
CA TYR A 16 -2.48 0.38 -5.25
C TYR A 16 -2.66 -0.83 -6.18
N ARG A 17 -2.40 -2.05 -5.70
CA ARG A 17 -2.61 -3.27 -6.50
C ARG A 17 -4.09 -3.54 -6.74
N GLU A 18 -4.93 -3.32 -5.73
CA GLU A 18 -6.39 -3.44 -5.87
C GLU A 18 -6.94 -2.44 -6.89
N LEU A 19 -6.49 -1.18 -6.85
CA LEU A 19 -6.83 -0.16 -7.86
C LEU A 19 -6.39 -0.58 -9.26
N ALA A 20 -5.18 -1.11 -9.40
CA ALA A 20 -4.67 -1.57 -10.69
C ALA A 20 -5.49 -2.74 -11.25
N ALA A 21 -5.91 -3.68 -10.39
CA ALA A 21 -6.78 -4.79 -10.76
C ALA A 21 -8.17 -4.29 -11.18
N ALA A 22 -8.83 -3.47 -10.36
CA ALA A 22 -10.15 -2.91 -10.67
C ALA A 22 -10.16 -2.14 -12.02
N ARG A 23 -9.10 -1.39 -12.31
CA ARG A 23 -8.95 -0.69 -13.61
C ARG A 23 -8.73 -1.65 -14.78
N ALA A 24 -7.99 -2.74 -14.57
CA ALA A 24 -7.76 -3.75 -15.60
C ALA A 24 -9.06 -4.51 -15.93
N ASP A 25 -9.90 -4.73 -14.92
CA ASP A 25 -11.17 -5.45 -15.05
C ASP A 25 -12.34 -4.56 -15.48
N GLY A 26 -12.13 -3.23 -15.57
CA GLY A 26 -13.17 -2.26 -15.94
C GLY A 26 -14.21 -2.04 -14.84
N GLU A 27 -13.87 -2.33 -13.59
CA GLU A 27 -14.75 -2.14 -12.43
C GLU A 27 -14.69 -0.68 -11.96
N ASP A 28 -15.40 0.21 -12.66
CA ASP A 28 -15.35 1.66 -12.42
C ASP A 28 -15.58 2.05 -10.95
N TYR A 29 -16.60 1.48 -10.31
CA TYR A 29 -16.90 1.75 -8.90
C TYR A 29 -15.77 1.30 -7.96
N ALA A 30 -15.23 0.10 -8.17
CA ALA A 30 -14.11 -0.38 -7.36
C ALA A 30 -12.86 0.47 -7.61
N GLY A 31 -12.63 0.89 -8.85
CA GLY A 31 -11.56 1.82 -9.22
C GLY A 31 -11.65 3.16 -8.48
N GLU A 32 -12.84 3.78 -8.45
CA GLU A 32 -13.06 5.02 -7.69
C GLU A 32 -12.88 4.82 -6.19
N LEU A 33 -13.39 3.71 -5.64
CA LEU A 33 -13.27 3.38 -4.23
C LEU A 33 -11.80 3.23 -3.82
N HIS A 34 -11.01 2.45 -4.56
CA HIS A 34 -9.60 2.25 -4.26
C HIS A 34 -8.77 3.53 -4.49
N ALA A 35 -9.15 4.37 -5.45
CA ALA A 35 -8.49 5.66 -5.67
C ALA A 35 -8.70 6.61 -4.47
N ALA A 36 -9.95 6.79 -4.02
CA ALA A 36 -10.25 7.59 -2.84
C ALA A 36 -9.54 7.06 -1.59
N ARG A 37 -9.49 5.72 -1.43
CA ARG A 37 -8.78 5.09 -0.33
C ARG A 37 -7.28 5.34 -0.37
N LEU A 38 -6.69 5.38 -1.56
CA LEU A 38 -5.27 5.66 -1.74
C LEU A 38 -4.94 7.12 -1.39
N GLU A 39 -5.81 8.06 -1.76
CA GLU A 39 -5.69 9.47 -1.37
C GLU A 39 -5.72 9.66 0.15
N GLU A 40 -6.65 9.00 0.86
CA GLU A 40 -6.70 9.03 2.33
C GLU A 40 -5.39 8.55 2.98
N LEU A 41 -4.77 7.51 2.42
CA LEU A 41 -3.51 6.96 2.94
C LEU A 41 -2.34 7.89 2.66
N TYR A 42 -2.30 8.56 1.50
CA TYR A 42 -1.31 9.57 1.19
C TYR A 42 -1.46 10.81 2.10
N ASP A 43 -2.69 11.21 2.37
CA ASP A 43 -2.98 12.29 3.31
C ASP A 43 -2.52 11.96 4.73
N LEU A 44 -2.78 10.73 5.18
CA LEU A 44 -2.28 10.25 6.47
C LEU A 44 -0.75 10.25 6.50
N ALA A 45 -0.10 9.75 5.45
CA ALA A 45 1.36 9.75 5.35
C ALA A 45 1.94 11.17 5.47
N ARG A 46 1.34 12.13 4.75
CA ARG A 46 1.76 13.54 4.76
C ARG A 46 1.62 14.17 6.14
N ARG A 47 0.52 13.93 6.84
CA ARG A 47 0.30 14.44 8.21
C ARG A 47 1.33 13.94 9.21
N HIS A 48 1.88 12.75 8.96
CA HIS A 48 2.90 12.13 9.80
C HIS A 48 4.34 12.34 9.28
N GLY A 49 4.54 13.08 8.19
CA GLY A 49 5.85 13.31 7.59
C GLY A 49 6.49 12.05 6.99
N ILE A 50 5.67 11.07 6.59
CA ILE A 50 6.14 9.79 6.05
C ILE A 50 6.12 9.86 4.52
N ASP A 51 7.26 9.55 3.91
CA ASP A 51 7.33 9.31 2.48
C ASP A 51 6.98 7.85 2.16
N VAL A 52 5.80 7.65 1.59
CA VAL A 52 5.29 6.33 1.16
C VAL A 52 5.61 6.02 -0.31
N ALA A 53 6.24 6.93 -1.06
CA ALA A 53 6.73 6.69 -2.42
C ALA A 53 8.09 5.96 -2.42
N ALA A 54 8.80 5.97 -1.29
CA ALA A 54 10.02 5.22 -1.12
C ALA A 54 9.73 3.70 -1.15
N PRO A 55 10.41 2.92 -2.02
CA PRO A 55 10.19 1.49 -2.14
C PRO A 55 10.36 0.81 -0.78
N VAL A 56 9.38 0.00 -0.40
CA VAL A 56 9.53 -0.93 0.72
C VAL A 56 10.34 -2.10 0.19
N ASP A 57 11.56 -2.27 0.67
CA ASP A 57 12.28 -3.53 0.50
C ASP A 57 11.60 -4.59 1.38
N VAL A 58 10.53 -5.18 0.84
CA VAL A 58 9.72 -6.21 1.52
C VAL A 58 10.44 -7.57 1.57
N ASP A 59 11.54 -7.74 0.83
CA ASP A 59 12.36 -8.95 0.86
C ASP A 59 13.32 -8.98 2.06
N ALA A 60 13.62 -7.82 2.66
CA ALA A 60 14.48 -7.75 3.85
C ALA A 60 13.79 -8.23 5.15
N ALA A 61 12.45 -8.37 5.18
CA ALA A 61 11.68 -8.58 6.41
C ALA A 61 10.86 -9.89 6.44
N ILE A 62 10.93 -10.76 5.43
CA ILE A 62 10.32 -12.08 5.50
C ILE A 62 11.43 -13.10 5.79
N PRO A 63 11.66 -13.54 7.04
CA PRO A 63 12.35 -14.79 7.24
C PRO A 63 11.52 -15.85 6.50
N ARG A 64 12.09 -16.41 5.44
CA ARG A 64 11.57 -17.64 4.84
C ARG A 64 11.46 -18.63 5.99
N GLN A 65 10.26 -18.86 6.48
CA GLN A 65 9.98 -19.97 7.38
C GLN A 65 10.31 -21.20 6.55
N ASP A 66 11.46 -21.77 6.88
CA ASP A 66 11.99 -23.01 6.36
C ASP A 66 10.87 -24.06 6.42
N ARG A 67 10.45 -24.54 5.26
CA ARG A 67 9.46 -25.59 5.15
C ARG A 67 10.18 -26.85 4.70
N SER A 68 10.76 -27.51 5.70
CA SER A 68 11.07 -28.94 5.86
C SER A 68 11.91 -29.67 4.82
#